data_AF-A0A5N5EQ43-F1
#
_entry.id   AF-A0A5N5EQ43-F1
#
_cell.length_a   1.000
_cell.length_b   1.000
_cell.length_c   1.000
_cell.angle_alpha   90.00
_cell.angle_beta   90.00
_cell.angle_gamma   90.00
#
_symmetry.space_group_name_H-M   'P 1'
#
loop_
_entity.id
_entity.type
_entity.pdbx_description
1 polymer ?
#
loop_
_entity_poly.entity_id
_entity_poly.type
_entity_poly.pdbx_seq_one_letter_code
_entity_poly.pdbx_strand_id
1 'polypeptide(L)'
;MNTALPPGPARRRAWEHVAALSSGAPLDAGLRVTLNFHPDRTVAGRPVLERLGEDGLYVSQFVTGTSNGGLTAHPGGDRWRWESRMFGARMSGLVELAAADRRDALDDYIEAQIHTPVRLDRDVEALVLDPAYRGTAVEAAAGRLPCPVEWHGGFRLCVEELRRRPGFRGPAYVELGAALAVDGCLDARIIGDAARAGRHAEQDLKKVWHLLARFGRAPVVLPAGG
;
A
#
# COMPACT_ATOMS: atom_id res chain seq x y z
N MET A 1 19.45 22.61 -9.18
CA MET A 1 19.36 23.09 -7.78
C MET A 1 17.91 23.02 -7.34
N ASN A 2 17.56 22.04 -6.51
CA ASN A 2 16.20 21.82 -6.02
C ASN A 2 15.97 22.69 -4.77
N THR A 3 15.53 23.94 -4.95
CA THR A 3 15.18 24.82 -3.82
C THR A 3 13.74 24.53 -3.40
N ALA A 4 13.54 23.42 -2.69
CA ALA A 4 12.35 23.29 -1.86
C ALA A 4 12.37 24.42 -0.82
N LEU A 5 11.27 25.17 -0.70
CA LEU A 5 11.12 26.18 0.34
C LEU A 5 11.48 25.59 1.71
N PRO A 6 12.27 26.30 2.53
CA PRO A 6 12.69 25.79 3.82
C PRO A 6 11.48 25.42 4.69
N PRO A 7 11.57 24.37 5.52
CA PRO A 7 10.53 24.00 6.45
C PRO A 7 10.04 25.20 7.26
N GLY A 8 8.73 25.41 7.25
CA GLY A 8 8.09 26.31 8.20
C GLY A 8 8.43 25.92 9.65
N PRO A 9 8.31 26.85 10.61
CA PRO A 9 8.83 26.67 11.97
C PRO A 9 8.31 25.41 12.69
N ALA A 10 7.06 25.04 12.46
CA ALA A 10 6.46 23.84 13.04
C ALA A 10 7.09 22.54 12.50
N ARG A 11 7.34 22.47 11.19
CA ARG A 11 7.99 21.31 10.55
C ARG A 11 9.41 21.13 11.05
N ARG A 12 10.14 22.24 11.22
CA ARG A 12 11.50 22.23 11.76
C ARG A 12 11.54 21.69 13.19
N ARG A 13 10.67 22.20 14.08
CA ARG A 13 10.56 21.69 15.46
C ARG A 13 10.21 20.21 15.53
N ALA A 14 9.31 19.75 14.65
CA ALA A 14 8.96 18.32 14.59
C ALA A 14 10.17 17.46 14.16
N TRP A 15 10.93 17.90 13.16
CA TRP A 15 12.15 17.22 12.73
C TRP A 15 13.22 17.21 13.83
N GLU A 16 13.47 18.33 14.48
CA GLU A 16 14.42 18.43 15.61
C GLU A 16 14.01 17.51 16.77
N HIS A 17 12.71 17.44 17.07
CA HIS A 17 12.19 16.54 18.10
C HIS A 17 12.43 15.07 17.76
N VAL A 18 12.08 14.63 16.54
CA VAL A 18 12.30 13.24 16.11
C VAL A 18 13.79 12.91 16.04
N ALA A 19 14.62 13.83 15.55
CA ALA A 19 16.07 13.67 15.50
C ALA A 19 16.67 13.50 16.90
N ALA A 20 16.19 14.25 17.90
CA ALA A 20 16.64 14.12 19.29
C ALA A 20 16.26 12.78 19.94
N LEU A 21 15.22 12.09 19.44
CA LEU A 21 14.78 10.77 19.91
C LEU A 21 15.41 9.61 19.13
N SER A 22 16.12 9.92 18.04
CA SER A 22 16.74 8.94 17.16
C SER A 22 18.21 8.74 17.54
N SER A 23 18.72 7.52 17.39
CA SER A 23 20.14 7.20 17.55
C SER A 23 20.60 6.28 16.42
N GLY A 24 21.91 6.26 16.17
CA GLY A 24 22.50 5.55 15.03
C GLY A 24 22.84 6.47 13.86
N ALA A 25 23.52 5.91 12.86
CA ALA A 25 23.82 6.63 11.62
C ALA A 25 22.57 6.71 10.72
N PRO A 26 22.47 7.71 9.84
CA PRO A 26 21.47 7.70 8.78
C PRO A 26 21.52 6.39 8.00
N LEU A 27 20.35 5.89 7.61
CA LEU A 27 20.26 4.75 6.70
C LEU A 27 20.86 5.13 5.34
N ASP A 28 21.32 4.12 4.60
CA ASP A 28 21.82 4.28 3.23
C ASP A 28 20.73 4.94 2.36
N ALA A 29 21.09 6.05 1.71
CA ALA A 29 20.20 6.78 0.82
C ALA A 29 19.84 6.00 -0.45
N GLY A 30 20.55 4.92 -0.76
CA GLY A 30 20.23 3.98 -1.82
C GLY A 30 19.13 2.97 -1.48
N LEU A 31 18.61 2.95 -0.24
CA LEU A 31 17.52 2.05 0.12
C LEU A 31 16.25 2.38 -0.66
N ARG A 32 15.63 1.33 -1.19
CA ARG A 32 14.36 1.42 -1.93
C ARG A 32 13.19 1.32 -0.97
N VAL A 33 12.23 2.23 -1.11
CA VAL A 33 10.97 2.22 -0.35
C VAL A 33 9.82 1.93 -1.31
N THR A 34 8.99 0.95 -0.95
CA THR A 34 7.78 0.65 -1.72
C THR A 34 6.57 1.35 -1.10
N LEU A 35 5.84 2.11 -1.92
CA LEU A 35 4.59 2.74 -1.54
C LEU A 35 3.42 1.95 -2.13
N ASN A 36 2.72 1.19 -1.29
CA ASN A 36 1.59 0.38 -1.72
C ASN A 36 0.29 1.18 -1.65
N PHE A 37 -0.52 1.16 -2.70
CA PHE A 37 -1.85 1.75 -2.73
C PHE A 37 -2.77 0.94 -3.65
N HIS A 38 -4.08 1.08 -3.45
CA HIS A 38 -5.08 0.49 -4.35
C HIS A 38 -5.30 1.41 -5.56
N PRO A 39 -5.01 0.98 -6.81
CA PRO A 39 -5.13 1.83 -7.98
C PRO A 39 -6.58 2.22 -8.29
N ASP A 40 -7.55 1.40 -7.85
CA ASP A 40 -8.98 1.60 -8.02
C ASP A 40 -9.61 2.57 -7.00
N ARG A 41 -8.84 3.01 -6.00
CA ARG A 41 -9.36 3.95 -5.00
C ARG A 41 -9.56 5.32 -5.63
N THR A 42 -10.59 6.03 -5.16
CA THR A 42 -10.87 7.39 -5.59
C THR A 42 -10.50 8.41 -4.52
N VAL A 43 -9.92 9.53 -4.94
CA VAL A 43 -9.71 10.74 -4.13
C VAL A 43 -10.57 11.85 -4.72
N ALA A 44 -11.46 12.43 -3.93
CA ALA A 44 -12.41 13.46 -4.38
C ALA A 44 -13.17 13.06 -5.68
N GLY A 45 -13.61 11.80 -5.76
CA GLY A 45 -14.37 11.27 -6.90
C GLY A 45 -13.54 10.88 -8.12
N ARG A 46 -12.20 10.92 -8.03
CA ARG A 46 -11.31 10.60 -9.16
C ARG A 46 -10.35 9.47 -8.85
N PRO A 47 -10.06 8.57 -9.81
CA PRO A 47 -9.10 7.48 -9.61
C PRO A 47 -7.70 8.00 -9.23
N VAL A 48 -7.05 7.32 -8.28
CA VAL A 48 -5.73 7.71 -7.76
C VAL A 48 -4.70 7.87 -8.88
N LEU A 49 -4.64 6.96 -9.84
CA LEU A 49 -3.64 7.03 -10.92
C LEU A 49 -3.83 8.23 -11.85
N GLU A 50 -5.07 8.64 -12.11
CA GLU A 50 -5.31 9.85 -12.90
C GLU A 50 -4.86 11.10 -12.15
N ARG A 51 -5.15 11.16 -10.84
CA ARG A 51 -4.72 12.27 -9.99
C ARG A 51 -3.20 12.36 -9.91
N LEU A 52 -2.53 11.22 -9.79
CA LEU A 52 -1.08 11.13 -9.82
C LEU A 52 -0.50 11.62 -11.15
N GLY A 53 -1.14 11.30 -12.27
CA GLY A 53 -0.69 11.77 -13.60
C GLY A 53 -0.83 13.27 -13.78
N GLU A 54 -1.87 13.89 -13.21
CA GLU A 54 -2.07 15.34 -13.29
C GLU A 54 -1.18 16.12 -12.35
N ASP A 55 -1.07 15.67 -11.10
CA ASP A 55 -0.31 16.38 -10.08
C ASP A 55 1.20 16.13 -10.25
N GLY A 56 1.59 14.98 -10.82
CA GLY A 56 2.98 14.51 -10.87
C GLY A 56 3.58 14.22 -9.49
N LEU A 57 2.74 14.19 -8.45
CA LEU A 57 3.11 14.13 -7.05
C LEU A 57 2.32 13.04 -6.32
N TYR A 58 3.03 12.18 -5.60
CA TYR A 58 2.43 11.38 -4.54
C TYR A 58 2.50 12.16 -3.22
N VAL A 59 1.34 12.37 -2.59
CA VAL A 59 1.20 13.18 -1.37
C VAL A 59 0.58 12.36 -0.24
N SER A 60 0.84 12.79 1.00
CA SER A 60 0.41 12.05 2.19
C SER A 60 -1.11 12.02 2.38
N GLN A 61 -1.58 11.09 3.23
CA GLN A 61 -2.98 10.97 3.67
C GLN A 61 -3.59 12.26 4.22
N PHE A 62 -2.78 13.16 4.78
CA PHE A 62 -3.27 14.45 5.32
C PHE A 62 -3.65 15.43 4.22
N VAL A 63 -3.14 15.23 3.00
CA VAL A 63 -3.48 16.04 1.82
C VAL A 63 -4.65 15.41 1.08
N THR A 64 -4.65 14.08 0.93
CA THR A 64 -5.68 13.37 0.15
C THR A 64 -6.94 13.01 0.95
N GLY A 65 -6.84 12.99 2.28
CA GLY A 65 -7.89 12.46 3.16
C GLY A 65 -8.08 10.94 3.07
N THR A 66 -7.13 10.21 2.47
CA THR A 66 -7.22 8.75 2.26
C THR A 66 -6.19 8.00 3.09
N SER A 67 -6.55 6.84 3.67
CA SER A 67 -5.62 6.02 4.47
C SER A 67 -5.70 4.54 4.13
N ASN A 68 -4.54 3.87 4.12
CA ASN A 68 -4.46 2.40 4.04
C ASN A 68 -4.61 1.73 5.41
N GLY A 69 -4.60 2.48 6.52
CA GLY A 69 -4.85 1.94 7.87
C GLY A 69 -6.26 2.24 8.38
N GLY A 70 -6.52 1.94 9.65
CA GLY A 70 -7.79 2.32 10.29
C GLY A 70 -7.96 3.84 10.33
N LEU A 71 -9.19 4.32 10.14
CA LEU A 71 -9.53 5.76 10.09
C LEU A 71 -9.38 6.50 11.43
N THR A 72 -8.84 5.85 12.47
CA THR A 72 -8.67 6.41 13.82
C THR A 72 -7.33 7.13 14.03
N ALA A 73 -6.62 7.45 12.95
CA ALA A 73 -5.40 8.27 12.95
C ALA A 73 -5.68 9.78 13.11
N HIS A 74 -6.69 10.14 13.90
CA HIS A 74 -7.02 11.51 14.26
C HIS A 74 -6.76 11.71 15.77
N PRO A 75 -6.54 12.95 16.25
CA PRO A 75 -6.38 13.21 17.68
C PRO A 75 -7.48 12.54 18.50
N GLY A 76 -7.09 11.78 19.53
CA GLY A 76 -7.99 11.03 20.40
C GLY A 76 -8.47 9.65 19.90
N GLY A 77 -8.20 9.28 18.65
CA GLY A 77 -8.53 7.95 18.11
C GLY A 77 -7.60 6.84 18.61
N ASP A 78 -8.04 5.58 18.49
CA ASP A 78 -7.30 4.43 19.02
C ASP A 78 -5.92 4.25 18.38
N ARG A 79 -5.82 4.45 17.06
CA ARG A 79 -4.54 4.45 16.35
C ARG A 79 -3.65 5.61 16.82
N TRP A 80 -4.17 6.83 16.94
CA TRP A 80 -3.41 7.97 17.45
C TRP A 80 -2.89 7.76 18.89
N ARG A 81 -3.71 7.18 19.77
CA ARG A 81 -3.30 6.84 21.16
C ARG A 81 -2.26 5.72 21.21
N TRP A 82 -2.34 4.75 20.30
CA TRP A 82 -1.36 3.68 20.19
C TRP A 82 -0.03 4.20 19.63
N GLU A 83 -0.06 4.96 18.53
CA GLU A 83 1.09 5.61 17.91
C GLU A 83 1.78 6.56 18.90
N SER A 84 1.03 7.38 19.63
CA SER A 84 1.59 8.30 20.64
C SER A 84 2.30 7.58 21.79
N ARG A 85 1.89 6.35 22.11
CA ARG A 85 2.56 5.52 23.12
C ARG A 85 3.80 4.81 22.57
N MET A 86 3.73 4.32 21.33
CA MET A 86 4.85 3.64 20.65
C MET A 86 5.99 4.60 20.31
N PHE A 87 5.68 5.76 19.73
CA PHE A 87 6.68 6.78 19.36
C PHE A 87 7.21 7.60 20.54
N GLY A 88 6.70 7.37 21.75
CA GLY A 88 7.33 7.84 23.00
C GLY A 88 8.57 7.03 23.40
N ALA A 89 8.85 5.91 22.73
CA ALA A 89 10.05 5.09 22.93
C ALA A 89 11.14 5.45 21.91
N ARG A 90 12.41 5.30 22.30
CA ARG A 90 13.59 5.57 21.45
C ARG A 90 13.59 4.66 20.22
N MET A 91 13.76 5.26 19.04
CA MET A 91 13.54 4.64 17.72
C MET A 91 14.76 3.90 17.15
N SER A 92 15.52 3.16 17.97
CA SER A 92 16.74 2.48 17.53
C SER A 92 16.51 1.00 17.22
N GLY A 93 17.03 0.52 16.08
CA GLY A 93 17.11 -0.91 15.76
C GLY A 93 15.85 -1.53 15.12
N LEU A 94 15.01 -0.72 14.45
CA LEU A 94 13.74 -1.19 13.88
C LEU A 94 13.92 -2.22 12.76
N VAL A 95 14.99 -2.11 11.96
CA VAL A 95 15.28 -3.05 10.87
C VAL A 95 15.64 -4.42 11.45
N GLU A 96 16.48 -4.45 12.47
CA GLU A 96 16.86 -5.67 13.18
C GLU A 96 15.67 -6.29 13.93
N LEU A 97 14.80 -5.46 14.53
CA LEU A 97 13.58 -5.92 15.19
C LEU A 97 12.58 -6.53 14.21
N ALA A 98 12.33 -5.87 13.08
CA ALA A 98 11.46 -6.42 12.02
C ALA A 98 12.06 -7.72 11.45
N ALA A 99 13.36 -7.74 11.16
CA ALA A 99 14.03 -8.94 10.65
C ALA A 99 14.01 -10.13 11.64
N ALA A 100 13.88 -9.86 12.94
CA ALA A 100 13.77 -10.88 13.98
C ALA A 100 12.32 -11.27 14.34
N ASP A 101 11.32 -10.52 13.86
CA ASP A 101 9.92 -10.81 14.13
C ASP A 101 9.46 -12.10 13.39
N ARG A 102 8.41 -12.72 13.90
CA ARG A 102 7.77 -13.91 13.32
C ARG A 102 6.33 -13.65 12.89
N ARG A 103 5.94 -12.37 12.83
CA ARG A 103 4.66 -11.96 12.28
C ARG A 103 4.55 -12.34 10.81
N ASP A 104 3.33 -12.41 10.32
CA ASP A 104 3.11 -12.61 8.89
C ASP A 104 3.68 -11.41 8.11
N ALA A 105 4.23 -11.66 6.92
CA ALA A 105 4.84 -10.61 6.09
C ALA A 105 3.89 -9.43 5.78
N LEU A 106 2.56 -9.62 5.83
CA LEU A 106 1.59 -8.54 5.68
C LEU A 106 1.41 -7.66 6.95
N ASP A 107 1.92 -8.11 8.09
CA ASP A 107 1.85 -7.45 9.40
C ASP A 107 3.26 -7.16 9.98
N ASP A 108 4.32 -7.51 9.25
CA ASP A 108 5.73 -7.35 9.61
C ASP A 108 6.42 -6.33 8.69
N TYR A 109 6.20 -5.05 8.97
CA TYR A 109 6.77 -3.96 8.20
C TYR A 109 7.09 -2.75 9.09
N ILE A 110 8.04 -1.94 8.64
CA ILE A 110 8.40 -0.67 9.28
C ILE A 110 7.65 0.44 8.56
N GLU A 111 6.88 1.24 9.30
CA GLU A 111 6.28 2.46 8.76
C GLU A 111 7.30 3.59 8.73
N ALA A 112 7.63 4.08 7.54
CA ALA A 112 8.42 5.28 7.33
C ALA A 112 7.52 6.47 7.00
N GLN A 113 7.80 7.63 7.59
CA GLN A 113 7.07 8.87 7.32
C GLN A 113 7.80 9.71 6.27
N ILE A 114 7.11 10.03 5.17
CA ILE A 114 7.62 10.93 4.13
C ILE A 114 6.96 12.30 4.34
N HIS A 115 7.76 13.31 4.68
CA HIS A 115 7.28 14.64 5.06
C HIS A 115 7.24 15.66 3.89
N THR A 116 7.58 15.23 2.69
CA THR A 116 7.53 16.03 1.46
C THR A 116 6.81 15.26 0.35
N PRO A 117 6.21 15.94 -0.65
CA PRO A 117 5.71 15.25 -1.84
C PRO A 117 6.81 14.41 -2.50
N VAL A 118 6.44 13.22 -2.98
CA VAL A 118 7.31 12.36 -3.80
C VAL A 118 7.01 12.69 -5.26
N ARG A 119 8.02 13.13 -6.01
CA ARG A 119 7.85 13.48 -7.42
C ARG A 119 7.98 12.24 -8.29
N LEU A 120 6.97 11.98 -9.12
CA LEU A 120 6.97 10.77 -9.95
C LEU A 120 8.08 10.79 -11.01
N ASP A 121 8.44 11.97 -11.52
CA ASP A 121 9.46 12.15 -12.57
C ASP A 121 10.91 12.01 -12.09
N ARG A 122 11.13 11.93 -10.77
CA ARG A 122 12.47 12.02 -10.17
C ARG A 122 12.69 10.99 -9.07
N ASP A 123 11.71 10.81 -8.21
CA ASP A 123 11.84 10.05 -6.97
C ASP A 123 11.30 8.61 -7.12
N VAL A 124 10.65 8.29 -8.24
CA VAL A 124 10.01 6.98 -8.48
C VAL A 124 10.72 6.22 -9.58
N GLU A 125 11.25 5.05 -9.21
CA GLU A 125 11.91 4.14 -10.15
C GLU A 125 10.91 3.44 -11.08
N ALA A 126 9.78 2.97 -10.54
CA ALA A 126 8.71 2.34 -11.32
C ALA A 126 7.38 2.34 -10.56
N LEU A 127 6.28 2.35 -11.31
CA LEU A 127 4.97 1.88 -10.85
C LEU A 127 4.85 0.39 -11.18
N VAL A 128 4.69 -0.47 -10.18
CA VAL A 128 4.54 -1.92 -10.36
C VAL A 128 3.06 -2.31 -10.24
N LEU A 129 2.51 -2.96 -11.26
CA LEU A 129 1.10 -3.38 -11.32
C LEU A 129 0.92 -4.90 -11.36
N ASP A 130 -0.26 -5.35 -10.93
CA ASP A 130 -0.71 -6.73 -11.13
C ASP A 130 -1.14 -6.94 -12.60
N PRO A 131 -0.70 -8.01 -13.29
CA PRO A 131 -1.12 -8.34 -14.65
C PRO A 131 -2.65 -8.37 -14.87
N ALA A 132 -3.47 -8.56 -13.83
CA ALA A 132 -4.92 -8.46 -13.91
C ALA A 132 -5.42 -7.11 -14.43
N TYR A 133 -4.59 -6.07 -14.37
CA TYR A 133 -4.91 -4.73 -14.89
C TYR A 133 -4.51 -4.52 -16.36
N ARG A 134 -3.94 -5.50 -17.05
CA ARG A 134 -3.68 -5.40 -18.50
C ARG A 134 -4.97 -5.21 -19.30
N GLY A 135 -4.94 -4.34 -20.29
CA GLY A 135 -6.08 -3.95 -21.12
C GLY A 135 -7.12 -3.10 -20.41
N THR A 136 -6.84 -2.58 -19.20
CA THR A 136 -7.82 -1.81 -18.42
C THR A 136 -7.54 -0.30 -18.42
N ALA A 137 -8.51 0.49 -17.95
CA ALA A 137 -8.32 1.92 -17.72
C ALA A 137 -7.18 2.22 -16.71
N VAL A 138 -6.90 1.31 -15.79
CA VAL A 138 -5.77 1.43 -14.83
C VAL A 138 -4.44 1.39 -15.57
N GLU A 139 -4.24 0.45 -16.50
CA GLU A 139 -3.03 0.43 -17.35
C GLU A 139 -2.93 1.69 -18.21
N ALA A 140 -4.05 2.12 -18.82
CA ALA A 140 -4.07 3.33 -19.64
C ALA A 140 -3.77 4.62 -18.86
N ALA A 141 -4.11 4.67 -17.56
CA ALA A 141 -3.75 5.78 -16.67
C ALA A 141 -2.28 5.68 -16.24
N ALA A 142 -1.82 4.47 -15.88
CA ALA A 142 -0.43 4.21 -15.51
C ALA A 142 0.56 4.59 -16.62
N GLY A 143 0.24 4.29 -17.89
CA GLY A 143 1.07 4.63 -19.04
C GLY A 143 1.23 6.14 -19.30
N ARG A 144 0.46 7.00 -18.61
CA ARG A 144 0.59 8.47 -18.70
C ARG A 144 1.48 9.04 -17.60
N LEU A 145 1.90 8.24 -16.63
CA LEU A 145 2.77 8.69 -15.54
C LEU A 145 4.19 8.92 -16.05
N PRO A 146 4.94 9.87 -15.46
CA PRO A 146 6.32 10.17 -15.87
C PRO A 146 7.33 9.19 -15.25
N CYS A 147 6.96 7.91 -15.10
CA CYS A 147 7.84 6.86 -14.61
C CYS A 147 7.54 5.51 -15.31
N PRO A 148 8.50 4.58 -15.36
CA PRO A 148 8.29 3.24 -15.92
C PRO A 148 7.13 2.49 -15.25
N VAL A 149 6.41 1.69 -16.05
CA VAL A 149 5.41 0.74 -15.55
C VAL A 149 5.97 -0.67 -15.66
N GLU A 150 6.06 -1.35 -14.53
CA GLU A 150 6.49 -2.74 -14.41
C GLU A 150 5.35 -3.64 -13.94
N TRP A 151 5.55 -4.94 -14.04
CA TRP A 151 4.54 -5.94 -13.69
C TRP A 151 5.13 -6.97 -12.75
N HIS A 152 4.49 -7.22 -11.62
CA HIS A 152 4.86 -8.35 -10.78
C HIS A 152 4.22 -9.65 -11.30
N GLY A 153 4.50 -10.78 -10.66
CA GLY A 153 4.03 -12.11 -11.13
C GLY A 153 2.51 -12.34 -11.12
N GLY A 154 1.71 -11.38 -10.63
CA GLY A 154 0.27 -11.49 -10.45
C GLY A 154 -0.16 -12.39 -9.29
N PHE A 155 -1.31 -12.05 -8.71
CA PHE A 155 -1.95 -12.87 -7.69
C PHE A 155 -3.27 -13.44 -8.20
N ARG A 156 -3.40 -14.77 -8.14
CA ARG A 156 -4.66 -15.46 -8.37
C ARG A 156 -4.91 -16.46 -7.24
N LEU A 157 -6.13 -16.48 -6.71
CA LEU A 157 -6.52 -17.38 -5.62
C LEU A 157 -7.87 -18.03 -5.94
N CYS A 158 -7.89 -19.37 -6.05
CA CYS A 158 -9.14 -20.09 -6.26
C CYS A 158 -9.97 -20.14 -4.97
N VAL A 159 -11.30 -20.20 -5.11
CA VAL A 159 -12.23 -20.26 -3.97
C VAL A 159 -12.01 -21.50 -3.11
N GLU A 160 -11.62 -22.63 -3.72
CA GLU A 160 -11.28 -23.85 -2.98
C GLU A 160 -10.13 -23.60 -2.00
N GLU A 161 -9.05 -22.97 -2.47
CA GLU A 161 -7.89 -22.65 -1.63
C GLU A 161 -8.23 -21.56 -0.61
N LEU A 162 -9.00 -20.54 -1.01
CA LEU A 162 -9.50 -19.49 -0.10
C LEU A 162 -10.27 -20.09 1.10
N ARG A 163 -11.16 -21.07 0.85
CA ARG A 163 -11.96 -21.74 1.88
C ARG A 163 -11.13 -22.57 2.86
N ARG A 164 -9.89 -22.93 2.50
CA ARG A 164 -8.94 -23.61 3.41
C ARG A 164 -8.27 -22.63 4.39
N ARG A 165 -8.55 -21.33 4.32
CA ARG A 165 -7.87 -20.26 5.10
C ARG A 165 -8.76 -19.45 6.07
N PRO A 166 -9.73 -20.04 6.79
CA PRO A 166 -10.65 -19.28 7.65
C PRO A 166 -9.93 -18.57 8.83
N GLY A 167 -8.77 -19.07 9.27
CA GLY A 167 -8.05 -18.55 10.43
C GLY A 167 -7.15 -17.34 10.19
N PHE A 168 -6.87 -16.93 8.93
CA PHE A 168 -5.88 -15.88 8.68
C PHE A 168 -6.43 -14.46 8.96
N ARG A 169 -7.56 -14.11 8.35
CA ARG A 169 -8.28 -12.84 8.62
C ARG A 169 -9.67 -13.05 9.21
N GLY A 170 -10.20 -14.27 9.14
CA GLY A 170 -11.53 -14.61 9.64
C GLY A 170 -12.45 -15.17 8.54
N PRO A 171 -13.45 -16.00 8.92
CA PRO A 171 -14.32 -16.70 7.97
C PRO A 171 -15.20 -15.75 7.15
N ALA A 172 -15.62 -14.61 7.70
CA ALA A 172 -16.42 -13.62 6.97
C ALA A 172 -15.71 -13.11 5.70
N TYR A 173 -14.39 -12.97 5.73
CA TYR A 173 -13.62 -12.49 4.57
C TYR A 173 -13.35 -13.59 3.54
N VAL A 174 -13.33 -14.85 3.98
CA VAL A 174 -13.32 -16.01 3.08
C VAL A 174 -14.63 -16.05 2.30
N GLU A 175 -15.78 -15.89 2.98
CA GLU A 175 -17.08 -15.89 2.31
C GLU A 175 -17.27 -14.67 1.41
N LEU A 176 -16.84 -13.47 1.84
CA LEU A 176 -16.85 -12.29 0.98
C LEU A 176 -15.98 -12.51 -0.26
N GLY A 177 -14.76 -13.03 -0.11
CA GLY A 177 -13.90 -13.34 -1.23
C GLY A 177 -14.53 -14.39 -2.17
N ALA A 178 -15.17 -15.42 -1.63
CA ALA A 178 -15.87 -16.43 -2.42
C ALA A 178 -17.04 -15.84 -3.20
N ALA A 179 -17.78 -14.90 -2.61
CA ALA A 179 -18.90 -14.21 -3.26
C ALA A 179 -18.45 -13.23 -4.36
N LEU A 180 -17.25 -12.65 -4.23
CA LEU A 180 -16.67 -11.76 -5.24
C LEU A 180 -16.03 -12.52 -6.41
N ALA A 181 -15.64 -13.77 -6.20
CA ALA A 181 -14.89 -14.55 -7.18
C ALA A 181 -15.62 -14.68 -8.52
N VAL A 182 -14.86 -14.54 -9.61
CA VAL A 182 -15.34 -14.76 -10.98
C VAL A 182 -14.72 -16.06 -11.48
N ASP A 183 -15.56 -16.94 -12.03
CA ASP A 183 -15.15 -18.28 -12.46
C ASP A 183 -14.37 -19.06 -11.38
N GLY A 184 -14.82 -18.91 -10.13
CA GLY A 184 -14.22 -19.56 -8.97
C GLY A 184 -12.82 -19.06 -8.58
N CYS A 185 -12.39 -17.90 -9.09
CA CYS A 185 -11.09 -17.29 -8.77
C CYS A 185 -11.21 -15.81 -8.36
N LEU A 186 -10.29 -15.38 -7.51
CA LEU A 186 -10.02 -13.98 -7.19
C LEU A 186 -8.70 -13.54 -7.83
N ASP A 187 -8.67 -12.30 -8.30
CA ASP A 187 -7.48 -11.55 -8.67
C ASP A 187 -7.58 -10.10 -8.15
N ALA A 188 -6.52 -9.32 -8.34
CA ALA A 188 -6.48 -7.95 -7.82
C ALA A 188 -7.58 -7.06 -8.45
N ARG A 189 -7.87 -7.28 -9.74
CA ARG A 189 -8.88 -6.51 -10.48
C ARG A 189 -10.28 -6.74 -9.94
N ILE A 190 -10.66 -7.98 -9.65
CA ILE A 190 -11.98 -8.32 -9.09
C ILE A 190 -12.22 -7.57 -7.76
N ILE A 191 -11.22 -7.53 -6.89
CA ILE A 191 -11.31 -6.78 -5.63
C ILE A 191 -11.38 -5.26 -5.92
N GLY A 192 -10.60 -4.78 -6.89
CA GLY A 192 -10.64 -3.40 -7.37
C GLY A 192 -12.00 -2.97 -7.92
N ASP A 193 -12.65 -3.81 -8.73
CA ASP A 193 -14.00 -3.60 -9.26
C ASP A 193 -15.03 -3.52 -8.12
N ALA A 194 -14.91 -4.40 -7.11
CA ALA A 194 -15.76 -4.37 -5.93
C ALA A 194 -15.57 -3.08 -5.11
N ALA A 195 -14.34 -2.56 -5.01
CA ALA A 195 -14.04 -1.29 -4.37
C ALA A 195 -14.67 -0.11 -5.14
N ARG A 196 -14.51 -0.07 -6.46
CA ARG A 196 -15.13 0.96 -7.32
C ARG A 196 -16.65 0.96 -7.25
N ALA A 197 -17.25 -0.21 -7.08
CA ALA A 197 -18.70 -0.34 -6.95
C ALA A 197 -19.25 0.28 -5.65
N GLY A 198 -18.42 0.51 -4.62
CA GLY A 198 -18.82 1.16 -3.38
C GLY A 198 -19.85 0.39 -2.54
N ARG A 199 -20.04 -0.91 -2.80
CA ARG A 199 -21.05 -1.76 -2.12
C ARG A 199 -20.53 -2.46 -0.87
N HIS A 200 -19.23 -2.36 -0.59
CA HIS A 200 -18.57 -3.03 0.52
C HIS A 200 -17.70 -2.04 1.29
N ALA A 201 -17.51 -2.27 2.59
CA ALA A 201 -16.59 -1.47 3.38
C ALA A 201 -15.14 -1.69 2.91
N GLU A 202 -14.37 -0.61 2.78
CA GLU A 202 -12.98 -0.68 2.30
C GLU A 202 -12.10 -1.60 3.17
N GLN A 203 -12.33 -1.62 4.48
CA GLN A 203 -11.59 -2.49 5.38
C GLN A 203 -11.89 -3.97 5.15
N ASP A 204 -13.11 -4.33 4.74
CA ASP A 204 -13.45 -5.72 4.44
C ASP A 204 -12.75 -6.17 3.16
N LEU A 205 -12.79 -5.34 2.11
CA LEU A 205 -12.07 -5.59 0.86
C LEU A 205 -10.56 -5.66 1.09
N LYS A 206 -10.00 -4.84 2.00
CA LYS A 206 -8.60 -4.95 2.41
C LYS A 206 -8.28 -6.32 3.01
N LYS A 207 -9.16 -6.90 3.83
CA LYS A 207 -8.95 -8.24 4.41
C LYS A 207 -9.05 -9.34 3.35
N VAL A 208 -9.90 -9.19 2.33
CA VAL A 208 -9.91 -10.07 1.15
C VAL A 208 -8.62 -9.93 0.36
N TRP A 209 -8.12 -8.71 0.15
CA TRP A 209 -6.83 -8.48 -0.49
C TRP A 209 -5.69 -9.16 0.27
N HIS A 210 -5.67 -9.11 1.61
CA HIS A 210 -4.66 -9.82 2.39
C HIS A 210 -4.66 -11.33 2.14
N LEU A 211 -5.83 -11.96 1.96
CA LEU A 211 -5.94 -13.38 1.61
C LEU A 211 -5.34 -13.64 0.22
N LEU A 212 -5.68 -12.80 -0.77
CA LEU A 212 -5.15 -12.90 -2.13
C LEU A 212 -3.63 -12.67 -2.18
N ALA A 213 -3.11 -11.61 -1.56
CA ALA A 213 -1.68 -11.30 -1.57
C ALA A 213 -0.85 -12.39 -0.86
N ARG A 214 -1.39 -12.99 0.22
CA ARG A 214 -0.65 -14.00 0.99
C ARG A 214 -0.65 -15.37 0.31
N PHE A 215 -1.81 -15.82 -0.15
CA PHE A 215 -2.02 -17.19 -0.63
C PHE A 215 -2.19 -17.30 -2.13
N GLY A 216 -2.47 -16.19 -2.82
CA GLY A 216 -2.53 -16.15 -4.26
C GLY A 216 -1.17 -16.42 -4.87
N ARG A 217 -1.18 -17.16 -5.98
CA ARG A 217 0.02 -17.48 -6.75
C ARG A 217 -0.26 -17.17 -8.20
N ALA A 218 0.80 -16.80 -8.92
CA ALA A 218 0.74 -16.73 -10.38
C ALA A 218 0.26 -18.10 -10.92
N PRO A 219 -0.60 -18.14 -11.94
CA PRO A 219 -0.80 -19.37 -12.69
C PRO A 219 0.58 -19.82 -13.19
N VAL A 220 0.95 -21.07 -12.93
CA VAL A 220 2.19 -21.63 -13.50
C VAL A 220 2.00 -21.61 -15.02
N VAL A 221 2.75 -20.75 -15.71
CA VAL A 221 2.88 -20.84 -17.17
C VAL A 221 3.73 -22.07 -17.42
N LEU A 222 3.09 -23.21 -17.67
CA LEU A 222 3.82 -24.36 -18.21
C LEU A 222 4.36 -23.94 -19.57
N PRO A 223 5.67 -24.14 -19.85
CA PRO A 223 6.19 -23.88 -21.19
C PRO A 223 5.39 -24.72 -22.18
N ALA A 224 4.90 -24.09 -23.25
CA ALA A 224 4.26 -24.80 -24.34
C ALA A 224 5.25 -25.87 -24.82
N GLY A 225 4.88 -27.15 -24.68
CA GLY A 225 5.71 -28.27 -25.10
C GLY A 225 6.10 -28.10 -26.56
N GLY A 226 7.40 -28.22 -26.82
CA GLY A 226 7.96 -28.39 -28.16
C GLY A 226 7.80 -29.81 -28.67
#